data_AF-A0A8S9ZNI8-F1
#
_entry.id   AF-A0A8S9ZNI8-F1
#
_cell.length_a   1.000
_cell.length_b   1.000
_cell.length_c   1.000
_cell.angle_alpha   90.00
_cell.angle_beta   90.00
_cell.angle_gamma   90.00
#
_symmetry.space_group_name_H-M   'P 1'
#
loop_
_entity.id
_entity.type
_entity.pdbx_description
1 polymer ?
#
loop_
_entity_poly.entity_id
_entity_poly.type
_entity_poly.pdbx_seq_one_letter_code
_entity_poly.pdbx_strand_id
1 'polypeptide(L)'
;MLLVALLFLFIDYYDSKKTPNRLVMCLATDIGLQSYITISLFFNLGTPLLYVLVGVILKFKINPDQQYNKTIRQIFKAVFVIMILQLVGWLNNQLLQVVMSYLNMDYVSAWLLRNIAAFPLYIALGLDAPALYIFSHEYGKAFIKQFPCTAALFCRKSNGQNTIAPIRVINVQKPISTLQMERINISNRNN
;
A
#
# COMPACT_ATOMS: atom_id res chain seq x y z
N MET A 1 2.56 -13.20 7.07
CA MET A 1 3.40 -13.51 5.88
C MET A 1 4.58 -14.41 6.21
N LEU A 2 5.37 -14.15 7.26
CA LEU A 2 6.55 -14.97 7.59
C LEU A 2 6.23 -16.46 7.84
N LEU A 3 5.16 -16.76 8.58
CA LEU A 3 4.71 -18.13 8.83
C LEU A 3 4.29 -18.87 7.55
N VAL A 4 3.71 -18.15 6.60
CA VAL A 4 3.28 -18.68 5.30
C VAL A 4 4.49 -18.95 4.42
N ALA A 5 5.48 -18.04 4.41
CA ALA A 5 6.75 -18.25 3.73
C ALA A 5 7.52 -19.46 4.29
N LEU A 6 7.51 -19.65 5.62
CA LEU A 6 8.10 -20.82 6.26
C LEU A 6 7.37 -22.13 5.89
N LEU A 7 6.05 -22.10 5.80
CA LEU A 7 5.26 -23.23 5.32
C LEU A 7 5.59 -23.60 3.87
N PHE A 8 5.73 -22.60 2.99
CA PHE A 8 6.16 -22.81 1.61
C PHE A 8 7.56 -23.41 1.53
N LEU A 9 8.52 -22.86 2.27
CA LEU A 9 9.89 -23.40 2.33
C LEU A 9 9.92 -24.83 2.87
N PHE A 10 9.07 -25.17 3.83
CA PHE A 10 8.99 -26.50 4.39
C PHE A 10 8.40 -27.52 3.41
N ILE A 11 7.36 -27.14 2.66
CA ILE A 11 6.76 -27.97 1.62
C ILE A 11 7.76 -28.21 0.47
N ASP A 12 8.43 -27.17 -0.02
CA ASP A 12 9.45 -27.28 -1.06
C ASP A 12 10.65 -28.14 -0.61
N TYR A 13 11.09 -27.96 0.64
CA TYR A 13 12.16 -28.77 1.22
C TYR A 13 11.79 -30.26 1.26
N TYR A 14 10.55 -30.57 1.66
CA TYR A 14 10.07 -31.95 1.77
C TYR A 14 9.92 -32.62 0.40
N ASP A 15 9.46 -31.88 -0.62
CA ASP A 15 9.25 -32.42 -1.97
C ASP A 15 10.59 -32.66 -2.71
N SER A 16 11.58 -31.78 -2.54
CA SER A 16 12.90 -31.94 -3.18
C SER A 16 13.62 -33.24 -2.81
N LYS A 17 13.36 -33.78 -1.61
CA LYS A 17 13.95 -35.04 -1.15
C LYS A 17 13.33 -36.28 -1.79
N LYS A 18 12.12 -36.18 -2.35
CA LYS A 18 11.37 -37.34 -2.84
C LYS A 18 11.63 -37.68 -4.31
N THR A 19 12.12 -36.71 -5.12
CA THR A 19 12.38 -36.92 -6.56
C THR A 19 13.66 -36.23 -7.04
N PRO A 20 14.85 -36.87 -6.91
CA PRO A 20 16.14 -36.22 -7.18
C PRO A 20 16.41 -35.86 -8.66
N ASN A 21 15.62 -36.38 -9.61
CA ASN A 21 15.87 -36.19 -11.05
C ASN A 21 14.98 -35.14 -11.74
N ARG A 22 14.17 -34.35 -11.00
CA ARG A 22 13.32 -33.27 -11.55
C ARG A 22 13.93 -31.86 -11.44
N LEU A 23 15.25 -31.76 -11.39
CA LEU A 23 16.00 -30.51 -11.12
C LEU A 23 15.77 -29.35 -12.12
N VAL A 24 15.10 -29.58 -13.26
CA VAL A 24 14.88 -28.53 -14.28
C VAL A 24 13.44 -27.99 -14.29
N MET A 25 12.50 -28.57 -13.55
CA MET A 25 11.10 -28.09 -13.45
C MET A 25 10.78 -27.38 -12.11
N CYS A 26 11.80 -26.92 -11.37
CA CYS A 26 11.60 -26.31 -10.05
C CYS A 26 10.94 -24.92 -10.06
N LEU A 27 10.55 -24.37 -11.21
CA LEU A 27 9.78 -23.11 -11.27
C LEU A 27 8.30 -23.26 -11.65
N ALA A 28 7.84 -24.46 -12.04
CA ALA A 28 6.47 -24.63 -12.48
C ALA A 28 5.91 -26.00 -12.06
N THR A 29 5.38 -26.03 -10.84
CA THR A 29 4.12 -26.69 -10.47
C THR A 29 3.82 -28.04 -11.12
N ASP A 30 3.99 -29.16 -10.42
CA ASP A 30 3.27 -30.37 -10.86
C ASP A 30 2.91 -31.43 -9.80
N ILE A 31 3.23 -31.28 -8.51
CA ILE A 31 2.96 -32.38 -7.54
C ILE A 31 1.94 -32.01 -6.45
N GLY A 32 1.40 -30.79 -6.45
CA GLY A 32 0.36 -30.36 -5.50
C GLY A 32 -0.71 -29.44 -6.08
N LEU A 33 -1.02 -29.54 -7.37
CA LEU A 33 -1.82 -28.55 -8.10
C LEU A 33 -3.14 -28.20 -7.40
N GLN A 34 -3.92 -29.18 -6.93
CA GLN A 34 -5.19 -28.90 -6.25
C GLN A 34 -5.04 -28.32 -4.85
N SER A 35 -4.15 -28.86 -4.01
CA SER A 35 -3.95 -28.37 -2.65
C SER A 35 -3.30 -26.98 -2.63
N TYR A 36 -2.36 -26.72 -3.56
CA TYR A 36 -1.74 -25.41 -3.73
C TYR A 36 -2.72 -24.34 -4.25
N ILE A 37 -3.56 -24.68 -5.24
CA ILE A 37 -4.60 -23.77 -5.74
C ILE A 37 -5.56 -23.43 -4.62
N THR A 38 -6.02 -24.41 -3.85
CA THR A 38 -7.00 -24.18 -2.78
C THR A 38 -6.42 -23.28 -1.69
N ILE A 39 -5.21 -23.57 -1.21
CA ILE A 39 -4.56 -22.78 -0.16
C ILE A 39 -4.26 -21.35 -0.65
N SER A 40 -3.71 -21.21 -1.87
CA SER A 40 -3.42 -19.89 -2.45
C SER A 40 -4.69 -19.08 -2.66
N LEU A 41 -5.78 -19.71 -3.13
CA LEU A 41 -7.08 -19.06 -3.28
C LEU A 41 -7.60 -18.54 -1.93
N PHE A 42 -7.50 -19.32 -0.87
CA PHE A 42 -7.92 -18.90 0.48
C PHE A 42 -7.14 -17.67 0.98
N PHE A 43 -5.81 -17.65 0.82
CA PHE A 43 -5.01 -16.48 1.20
C PHE A 43 -5.29 -15.26 0.32
N ASN A 44 -5.47 -15.47 -0.98
CA ASN A 44 -5.77 -14.40 -1.93
C ASN A 44 -7.16 -13.78 -1.70
N LEU A 45 -8.15 -14.56 -1.25
CA LEU A 45 -9.45 -14.06 -0.81
C LEU A 45 -9.42 -13.44 0.60
N GLY A 46 -8.56 -13.96 1.48
CA GLY A 46 -8.39 -13.45 2.83
C GLY A 46 -7.88 -12.00 2.86
N THR A 47 -7.02 -11.63 1.91
CA THR A 47 -6.45 -10.27 1.83
C THR A 47 -7.50 -9.17 1.55
N PRO A 48 -8.34 -9.24 0.48
CA PRO A 48 -9.42 -8.28 0.26
C PRO A 48 -10.47 -8.31 1.37
N LEU A 49 -10.78 -9.47 1.96
CA LEU A 49 -11.64 -9.55 3.14
C LEU A 49 -11.08 -8.74 4.32
N LEU A 50 -9.78 -8.87 4.58
CA LEU A 50 -9.09 -8.11 5.63
C LEU A 50 -9.14 -6.60 5.35
N TYR A 51 -8.97 -6.18 4.08
CA TYR A 51 -9.12 -4.77 3.70
C TYR A 51 -10.54 -4.24 3.91
N VAL A 52 -11.57 -5.01 3.54
CA VAL A 52 -12.97 -4.65 3.80
C VAL A 52 -13.22 -4.53 5.29
N LEU A 53 -12.72 -5.48 6.09
CA LEU A 53 -12.87 -5.48 7.54
C LEU A 53 -12.19 -4.26 8.18
N VAL A 54 -10.97 -3.92 7.76
CA VAL A 54 -10.28 -2.69 8.20
C VAL A 54 -11.08 -1.45 7.80
N GLY A 55 -11.64 -1.40 6.59
CA GLY A 55 -12.50 -0.31 6.15
C GLY A 55 -13.76 -0.14 6.98
N VAL A 56 -14.40 -1.25 7.36
CA VAL A 56 -15.58 -1.25 8.23
C VAL A 56 -15.22 -0.77 9.64
N ILE A 57 -14.14 -1.29 10.23
CA ILE A 57 -13.65 -0.85 11.55
C ILE A 57 -13.35 0.65 11.55
N LEU A 58 -12.66 1.14 10.51
CA LEU A 58 -12.36 2.56 10.37
C LEU A 58 -13.64 3.39 10.26
N LYS A 59 -14.64 2.92 9.52
CA LYS A 59 -15.94 3.61 9.39
C LYS A 59 -16.64 3.78 10.74
N PHE A 60 -16.54 2.79 11.63
CA PHE A 60 -17.13 2.86 12.97
C PHE A 60 -16.31 3.71 13.97
N LYS A 61 -15.01 3.90 13.73
CA LYS A 61 -14.10 4.65 14.62
C LYS A 61 -13.91 6.12 14.23
N ILE A 62 -14.71 6.65 13.29
CA ILE A 62 -14.64 8.04 12.85
C ILE A 62 -15.08 8.95 14.01
N ASN A 63 -14.10 9.58 14.67
CA ASN A 63 -14.31 10.67 15.62
C ASN A 63 -14.76 11.95 14.88
N PRO A 64 -15.45 12.89 15.55
CA PRO A 64 -15.98 14.11 14.92
C PRO A 64 -14.91 15.10 14.40
N ASP A 65 -13.62 14.88 14.66
CA ASP A 65 -12.55 15.75 14.18
C ASP A 65 -12.42 15.73 12.64
N GLN A 66 -12.91 16.80 12.00
CA GLN A 66 -12.99 16.92 10.54
C GLN A 66 -11.64 16.77 9.83
N GLN A 67 -10.53 17.20 10.45
CA GLN A 67 -9.21 17.18 9.80
C GLN A 67 -8.62 15.77 9.75
N TYR A 68 -8.74 15.00 10.83
CA TYR A 68 -8.29 13.61 10.90
C TYR A 68 -9.03 12.72 9.88
N ASN A 69 -10.33 12.97 9.71
CA ASN A 69 -11.17 12.23 8.77
C ASN A 69 -10.76 12.42 7.31
N LYS A 70 -10.25 13.59 6.92
CA LYS A 70 -9.77 13.84 5.55
C LYS A 70 -8.54 12.97 5.23
N THR A 71 -7.58 12.91 6.14
CA THR A 71 -6.34 12.12 5.95
C THR A 71 -6.64 10.62 5.91
N ILE A 72 -7.46 10.10 6.83
CA ILE A 72 -7.86 8.68 6.80
C ILE A 72 -8.57 8.35 5.49
N ARG A 73 -9.52 9.19 5.05
CA ARG A 73 -10.26 8.95 3.81
C ARG A 73 -9.33 8.89 2.59
N GLN A 74 -8.30 9.73 2.54
CA GLN A 74 -7.30 9.70 1.47
C GLN A 74 -6.48 8.41 1.49
N ILE A 75 -5.97 8.01 2.66
CA ILE A 75 -5.22 6.75 2.83
C ILE A 75 -6.10 5.56 2.43
N PHE A 76 -7.36 5.55 2.87
CA PHE A 76 -8.31 4.50 2.54
C PHE A 76 -8.57 4.42 1.04
N LYS A 77 -8.69 5.57 0.36
CA LYS A 77 -8.82 5.62 -1.10
C LYS A 77 -7.61 5.00 -1.79
N ALA A 78 -6.40 5.29 -1.32
CA ALA A 78 -5.17 4.70 -1.85
C ALA A 78 -5.15 3.16 -1.71
N VAL A 79 -5.41 2.69 -0.49
CA VAL A 79 -5.47 1.26 -0.17
C VAL A 79 -6.55 0.54 -0.96
N PHE A 80 -7.71 1.19 -1.15
CA PHE A 80 -8.80 0.64 -1.94
C PHE A 80 -8.44 0.49 -3.42
N VAL A 81 -7.73 1.46 -4.02
CA VAL A 81 -7.25 1.36 -5.39
C VAL A 81 -6.23 0.22 -5.55
N ILE A 82 -5.30 0.10 -4.61
CA ILE A 82 -4.32 -1.01 -4.55
C ILE A 82 -5.03 -2.36 -4.48
N MET A 83 -6.02 -2.47 -3.60
CA MET A 83 -6.83 -3.68 -3.45
C MET A 83 -7.52 -4.07 -4.76
N ILE A 84 -8.12 -3.11 -5.49
CA ILE A 84 -8.75 -3.39 -6.79
C ILE A 84 -7.70 -3.86 -7.81
N LEU A 85 -6.56 -3.19 -7.90
CA LEU A 85 -5.48 -3.57 -8.84
C LEU A 85 -5.00 -5.00 -8.59
N GLN A 86 -4.76 -5.35 -7.33
CA GLN A 86 -4.36 -6.70 -6.94
C GLN A 86 -5.47 -7.72 -7.23
N LEU A 87 -6.74 -7.39 -6.91
CA LEU A 87 -7.88 -8.27 -7.17
C LEU A 87 -8.01 -8.58 -8.67
N VAL A 88 -7.87 -7.58 -9.52
CA VAL A 88 -7.91 -7.75 -10.99
C VAL A 88 -6.75 -8.61 -11.48
N GLY A 89 -5.52 -8.36 -10.99
CA GLY A 89 -4.34 -9.17 -11.34
C GLY A 89 -4.51 -10.64 -10.97
N TRP A 90 -5.01 -10.91 -9.76
CA TRP A 90 -5.28 -12.27 -9.30
C TRP A 90 -6.41 -12.93 -10.06
N LEU A 91 -7.53 -12.23 -10.27
CA LEU A 91 -8.69 -12.76 -10.98
C LEU A 91 -8.34 -13.11 -12.43
N ASN A 92 -7.55 -12.27 -13.10
CA ASN A 92 -7.04 -12.56 -14.44
C ASN A 92 -6.20 -13.85 -14.48
N ASN A 93 -5.28 -14.02 -13.52
CA ASN A 93 -4.46 -15.22 -13.43
C ASN A 93 -5.30 -16.48 -13.15
N GLN A 94 -6.27 -16.42 -12.24
CA GLN A 94 -7.15 -17.55 -11.92
C GLN A 94 -8.07 -17.91 -13.09
N LEU A 95 -8.68 -16.92 -13.73
CA LEU A 95 -9.54 -17.14 -14.89
C LEU A 95 -8.77 -17.83 -16.02
N LEU A 96 -7.53 -17.37 -16.29
CA LEU A 96 -6.70 -18.00 -17.30
C LEU A 96 -6.35 -19.45 -16.95
N GLN A 97 -6.08 -19.75 -15.68
CA GLN A 97 -5.82 -21.14 -15.25
C GLN A 97 -7.02 -22.06 -15.47
N VAL A 98 -8.23 -21.59 -15.18
CA VAL A 98 -9.46 -22.32 -15.48
C VAL A 98 -9.60 -22.56 -16.98
N VAL A 99 -9.40 -21.52 -17.81
CA VAL A 99 -9.46 -21.63 -19.27
C VAL A 99 -8.42 -22.63 -19.81
N MET A 100 -7.18 -22.56 -19.34
CA MET A 100 -6.11 -23.50 -19.73
C MET A 100 -6.48 -24.94 -19.37
N SER A 101 -7.10 -25.16 -18.21
CA SER A 101 -7.58 -26.48 -17.78
C SER A 101 -8.66 -27.03 -18.70
N TYR A 102 -9.53 -26.19 -19.26
CA TYR A 102 -10.58 -26.63 -20.20
C TYR A 102 -10.05 -26.90 -21.61
N LEU A 103 -9.00 -26.19 -22.02
CA LEU A 103 -8.45 -26.28 -23.37
C LEU A 103 -7.47 -27.45 -23.57
N ASN A 104 -7.13 -28.20 -22.51
CA ASN A 104 -6.14 -29.30 -22.56
C ASN A 104 -4.86 -28.90 -23.31
N MET A 105 -4.34 -27.71 -23.00
CA MET A 105 -3.15 -27.19 -23.66
C MET A 105 -1.91 -28.05 -23.37
N ASP A 106 -1.00 -28.14 -24.34
CA ASP A 106 0.32 -28.71 -24.14
C ASP A 106 1.08 -27.96 -23.02
N TYR A 107 1.94 -28.70 -22.30
CA TYR A 107 2.67 -28.21 -21.13
C TYR A 107 3.46 -26.92 -21.43
N VAL A 108 4.13 -26.85 -22.58
CA VAL A 108 4.95 -25.68 -22.95
C VAL A 108 4.09 -24.46 -23.21
N SER A 109 2.94 -24.66 -23.88
CA SER A 109 1.98 -23.58 -24.17
C SER A 109 1.31 -23.07 -22.89
N ALA A 110 0.90 -23.98 -22.00
CA ALA A 110 0.33 -23.64 -20.70
C ALA A 110 1.33 -22.87 -19.82
N TRP A 111 2.60 -23.28 -19.82
CA TRP A 111 3.66 -22.56 -19.12
C TRP A 111 3.84 -21.13 -19.64
N LEU A 112 3.93 -20.95 -20.96
CA LEU A 112 4.09 -19.63 -21.57
C LEU A 112 2.88 -18.73 -21.26
N LEU A 113 1.67 -19.25 -21.42
CA LEU A 113 0.45 -18.49 -21.19
C LEU A 113 0.29 -18.10 -19.72
N ARG A 114 0.69 -18.98 -18.78
CA ARG A 114 0.72 -18.66 -17.36
C ARG A 114 1.71 -17.52 -17.05
N ASN A 115 2.89 -17.50 -17.66
CA ASN A 115 3.84 -16.40 -17.49
C ASN A 115 3.26 -15.08 -18.03
N ILE A 116 2.56 -15.12 -19.17
CA ILE A 116 1.92 -13.94 -19.74
C ILE A 116 0.81 -13.42 -18.81
N ALA A 117 -0.03 -14.29 -18.27
CA ALA A 117 -1.08 -13.89 -17.34
C ALA A 117 -0.58 -13.40 -15.97
N ALA A 118 0.68 -13.66 -15.62
CA ALA A 118 1.30 -13.12 -14.42
C ALA A 118 1.71 -11.64 -14.59
N PHE A 119 1.89 -11.14 -15.82
CA PHE A 119 2.31 -9.74 -16.05
C PHE A 119 1.38 -8.70 -15.41
N PRO A 120 0.04 -8.77 -15.56
CA PRO A 120 -0.85 -7.82 -14.91
C PRO A 120 -0.71 -7.79 -13.39
N LEU A 121 -0.42 -8.94 -12.77
CA LEU A 121 -0.18 -9.01 -11.32
C LEU A 121 1.14 -8.32 -10.94
N TYR A 122 2.22 -8.54 -11.71
CA TYR A 122 3.48 -7.85 -11.47
C TYR A 122 3.40 -6.35 -11.69
N ILE A 123 2.63 -5.92 -12.70
CA ILE A 123 2.34 -4.50 -12.93
C ILE A 123 1.56 -3.93 -11.74
N ALA A 124 0.53 -4.63 -11.26
CA ALA A 124 -0.22 -4.20 -10.08
C ALA A 124 0.70 -4.03 -8.86
N LEU A 125 1.57 -5.01 -8.58
CA LEU A 125 2.56 -4.93 -7.48
C LEU A 125 3.55 -3.77 -7.67
N GLY A 126 3.98 -3.50 -8.90
CA GLY A 126 4.83 -2.36 -9.21
C GLY A 126 4.12 -1.01 -9.05
N LEU A 127 2.80 -1.00 -9.20
CA LEU A 127 1.95 0.20 -9.05
C LEU A 127 1.52 0.47 -7.60
N ASP A 128 1.76 -0.44 -6.65
CA ASP A 128 1.38 -0.25 -5.25
C ASP A 128 2.02 1.00 -4.64
N ALA A 129 3.34 1.16 -4.82
CA ALA A 129 4.06 2.33 -4.32
C ALA A 129 3.62 3.63 -5.03
N PRO A 130 3.57 3.71 -6.38
CA PRO A 130 2.97 4.85 -7.09
C PRO A 130 1.56 5.21 -6.64
N ALA A 131 0.67 4.23 -6.45
CA ALA A 131 -0.70 4.47 -5.99
C ALA A 131 -0.71 5.08 -4.58
N LEU A 132 0.12 4.57 -3.66
CA LEU A 132 0.31 5.16 -2.34
C LEU A 132 0.77 6.62 -2.42
N TYR A 133 1.73 6.95 -3.29
CA TYR A 133 2.23 8.32 -3.44
C TYR A 133 1.20 9.28 -4.04
N ILE A 134 0.45 8.84 -5.05
CA ILE A 134 -0.53 9.68 -5.74
C ILE A 134 -1.74 9.95 -4.84
N PHE A 135 -2.19 8.96 -4.07
CA PHE A 135 -3.43 9.06 -3.30
C PHE A 135 -3.22 9.43 -1.83
N SER A 136 -2.00 9.36 -1.29
CA SER A 136 -1.68 9.77 0.09
C SER A 136 -0.65 10.89 0.15
N HIS A 137 -1.11 12.07 0.54
CA HIS A 137 -0.29 13.28 0.63
C HIS A 137 0.86 13.15 1.64
N GLU A 138 0.65 12.45 2.76
CA GLU A 138 1.68 12.24 3.78
C GLU A 138 2.82 11.35 3.25
N TYR A 139 2.48 10.30 2.48
CA TYR A 139 3.49 9.46 1.82
C TYR A 139 4.24 10.23 0.73
N GLY A 140 3.54 11.06 -0.06
CA GLY A 140 4.18 11.93 -1.04
C GLY A 140 5.22 12.87 -0.40
N LYS A 141 4.88 13.50 0.73
CA LYS A 141 5.82 14.35 1.49
C LYS A 141 7.04 13.57 1.99
N ALA A 142 6.84 12.39 2.57
CA ALA A 142 7.93 11.55 3.05
C ALA A 142 8.86 11.11 1.91
N PHE A 143 8.29 10.77 0.75
CA PHE A 143 9.06 10.39 -0.43
C PHE A 143 9.90 11.54 -0.98
N ILE A 144 9.33 12.73 -1.12
CA ILE A 144 10.05 13.93 -1.60
C ILE A 144 11.22 14.26 -0.66
N LYS A 145 11.03 14.09 0.65
CA LYS A 145 12.08 14.27 1.65
C LYS A 145 13.23 13.27 1.47
N GLN A 146 12.93 12.03 1.12
CA GLN A 146 13.92 10.96 0.97
C GLN A 146 14.62 10.98 -0.41
N PHE A 147 13.91 11.39 -1.46
CA PHE A 147 14.40 11.42 -2.83
C PHE A 147 14.17 12.79 -3.50
N PRO A 148 14.89 13.83 -3.07
CA PRO A 148 14.70 15.19 -3.59
C PRO A 148 15.01 15.31 -5.08
N CYS A 149 15.93 14.48 -5.60
CA CYS A 149 16.36 14.52 -7.00
C CYS A 149 15.30 13.94 -7.96
N THR A 150 14.65 12.83 -7.59
CA THR A 150 13.56 12.23 -8.39
C THR A 150 12.25 13.00 -8.22
N ALA A 151 12.03 13.62 -7.06
CA ALA A 151 10.91 14.52 -6.84
C ALA A 151 10.87 15.67 -7.86
N ALA A 152 12.01 16.17 -8.33
CA ALA A 152 12.06 17.21 -9.36
C ALA A 152 11.42 16.79 -10.71
N LEU A 153 11.45 15.49 -11.04
CA LEU A 153 10.84 14.96 -12.27
C LEU A 153 9.31 14.79 -12.14
N PHE A 154 8.82 14.44 -10.95
CA PHE A 154 7.39 14.17 -10.71
C PHE A 154 6.63 15.35 -10.10
N CYS A 155 7.31 16.25 -9.39
CA CYS A 155 6.76 17.51 -8.94
C CYS A 155 6.73 18.48 -10.11
N ARG A 156 5.81 18.26 -11.05
CA ARG A 156 5.39 19.32 -11.96
C ARG A 156 4.94 20.48 -11.08
N LYS A 157 5.73 21.56 -11.06
CA LYS A 157 5.41 22.80 -10.38
C LYS A 157 4.03 23.20 -10.87
N SER A 158 3.00 22.94 -10.07
CA SER A 158 1.64 23.36 -10.38
C SER A 158 1.67 24.88 -10.30
N ASN A 159 1.91 25.53 -11.44
CA ASN A 159 1.81 26.97 -11.64
C ASN A 159 0.32 27.38 -11.63
N GLY A 160 -0.41 26.89 -10.64
CA GLY A 160 -1.75 27.32 -10.27
C GLY A 160 -1.63 28.39 -9.20
N GLN A 161 -1.83 29.62 -9.64
CA GLN A 161 -1.93 30.86 -8.88
C GLN A 161 -2.71 30.74 -7.56
N ASN A 162 -2.29 31.56 -6.59
CA ASN A 162 -3.05 32.06 -5.44
C ASN A 162 -3.33 31.10 -4.27
N THR A 163 -2.30 30.45 -3.73
CA THR A 163 -2.23 30.34 -2.27
C THR A 163 -1.54 31.58 -1.73
N ILE A 164 -2.38 32.55 -1.34
CA ILE A 164 -2.08 33.48 -0.26
C ILE A 164 -1.26 32.69 0.75
N ALA A 165 0.00 33.06 0.94
CA ALA A 165 0.82 32.53 2.01
C ALA A 165 -0.08 32.55 3.26
N PRO A 166 -0.22 31.45 4.03
CA PRO A 166 -0.78 31.61 5.35
C PRO A 166 0.10 32.66 5.98
N ILE A 167 -0.46 33.86 6.18
CA ILE A 167 0.11 34.84 7.08
C ILE A 167 0.28 33.99 8.32
N ARG A 168 1.52 33.60 8.61
CA ARG A 168 1.91 33.28 9.96
C ARG A 168 1.63 34.59 10.67
N VAL A 169 0.39 34.73 11.16
CA VAL A 169 0.16 35.44 12.38
C VAL A 169 0.96 34.58 13.33
N ILE A 170 2.25 34.92 13.44
CA ILE A 170 3.01 34.61 14.62
C ILE A 170 2.24 35.42 15.66
N ASN A 171 1.18 34.80 16.17
CA ASN A 171 0.60 35.23 17.41
C ASN A 171 1.67 34.82 18.40
N VAL A 172 2.71 35.66 18.49
CA VAL A 172 3.52 35.82 19.69
C VAL A 172 2.51 36.36 20.69
N GLN A 173 1.64 35.47 21.17
CA GLN A 173 0.96 35.65 22.43
C GLN A 173 2.09 35.55 23.45
N LYS A 174 2.85 36.65 23.58
CA LYS A 174 3.67 36.89 24.76
C LYS A 174 2.69 36.69 25.92
N PRO A 175 2.98 35.79 26.86
CA PRO A 175 2.12 35.62 28.02
C PRO A 175 1.97 36.99 28.70
N ILE A 176 0.73 37.48 28.75
CA ILE A 176 0.30 38.76 29.34
C ILE A 176 0.64 38.84 30.85
N SER A 177 1.15 37.76 31.44
CA SER A 177 1.64 37.72 32.82
C SER A 177 2.96 38.49 33.06
N THR A 178 3.63 39.03 32.04
CA THR A 178 4.87 39.82 32.24
C THR A 178 4.72 41.34 32.13
N LEU A 179 3.56 41.87 31.72
CA LEU A 179 3.35 43.33 31.59
C LEU A 179 2.69 44.00 32.80
N GLN A 180 2.33 43.24 33.84
CA GLN A 180 1.77 43.79 35.08
C GLN A 180 2.84 44.06 36.17
N MET A 181 4.07 43.52 36.05
CA MET A 181 5.12 43.76 37.05
C MET A 181 6.00 45.00 36.77
N GLU A 182 5.90 45.64 35.61
CA GLU A 182 6.72 46.83 35.30
C GLU A 182 5.97 48.18 35.50
N ARG A 183 4.65 48.17 35.72
CA ARG A 183 3.92 49.41 36.07
C ARG A 183 3.94 49.77 37.56
N ILE A 184 4.34 48.86 38.44
CA ILE A 184 4.37 49.15 39.90
C ILE A 184 5.65 49.90 40.29
N ASN A 185 6.74 49.78 39.53
CA ASN A 185 8.03 50.33 39.93
C ASN A 185 8.29 51.79 39.48
N ILE A 186 7.34 52.43 38.78
CA ILE A 186 7.47 53.83 38.35
C ILE A 186 6.68 54.79 39.27
N SER A 187 5.75 54.28 40.09
CA SER A 187 4.99 55.12 41.03
C SER A 187 5.70 55.41 42.35
N ASN A 188 6.84 54.76 42.64
CA ASN A 188 7.52 54.85 43.94
C ASN A 188 8.83 55.67 43.91
N ARG A 189 9.07 56.47 42.87
CA ARG A 189 10.29 57.31 42.75
C ARG A 189 10.07 58.81 42.95
N ASN A 190 8.85 59.24 43.25
CA ASN A 190 8.49 60.66 43.34
C ASN A 190 7.93 61.10 44.71
N ASN A 191 8.15 60.33 45.79
CA ASN A 191 7.92 60.81 47.16
C ASN A 191 9.16 60.54 48.01
#